data_AF-A0A1G6D735-F1
#
_entry.id   AF-A0A1G6D735-F1
#
_cell.length_a   1.000
_cell.length_b   1.000
_cell.length_c   1.000
_cell.angle_alpha   90.00
_cell.angle_beta   90.00
_cell.angle_gamma   90.00
#
_symmetry.space_group_name_H-M   'P 1'
#
loop_
_entity.id
_entity.type
_entity.pdbx_description
1 polymer ?
#
loop_
_entity_poly.entity_id
_entity_poly.type
_entity_poly.pdbx_seq_one_letter_code
_entity_poly.pdbx_strand_id
1 'polypeptide(L)'
;MLKTKIRTLYCESLGNALKQQLVEQEIPQNEISYYFDDEVRLISAPAISQILKGKRNISLDTVDALQETLSLPNVKSVFFPNLHFCELLIIQLTELILTDGFSSTKQLFQEKKKGIQQNLSTLATALYNFFPDFPKEETSYQIADSIVEWLIDFVALVAQL
;
A
#
# COMPACT_ATOMS: atom_id res chain seq x y z
N MET A 1 -5.41 -13.80 -11.84
CA MET A 1 -3.95 -13.99 -11.92
C MET A 1 -3.20 -12.71 -11.54
N LEU A 2 -3.38 -11.58 -12.24
CA LEU A 2 -2.72 -10.31 -11.93
C LEU A 2 -3.26 -9.63 -10.64
N LYS A 3 -4.58 -9.56 -10.46
CA LYS A 3 -5.23 -8.99 -9.25
C LYS A 3 -4.69 -9.59 -7.94
N THR A 4 -4.58 -10.91 -7.87
CA THR A 4 -4.03 -11.61 -6.69
C THR A 4 -2.56 -11.26 -6.46
N LYS A 5 -1.76 -11.17 -7.53
CA LYS A 5 -0.34 -10.78 -7.44
C LYS A 5 -0.18 -9.35 -6.93
N ILE A 6 -1.00 -8.41 -7.41
CA ILE A 6 -1.02 -7.02 -6.95
C ILE A 6 -1.36 -6.96 -5.46
N ARG A 7 -2.38 -7.71 -5.02
CA ARG A 7 -2.75 -7.76 -3.61
C ARG A 7 -1.61 -8.26 -2.73
N THR A 8 -0.98 -9.38 -3.12
CA THR A 8 0.17 -9.93 -2.38
C THR A 8 1.30 -8.91 -2.31
N LEU A 9 1.69 -8.35 -3.46
CA LEU A 9 2.74 -7.33 -3.58
C LEU A 9 2.45 -6.12 -2.68
N TYR A 10 1.25 -5.55 -2.77
CA TYR A 10 0.85 -4.41 -1.96
C TYR A 10 0.88 -4.73 -0.46
N CYS A 11 0.29 -5.86 -0.04
CA CYS A 11 0.23 -6.22 1.37
C CYS A 11 1.63 -6.49 1.96
N GLU A 12 2.53 -7.12 1.20
CA GLU A 12 3.91 -7.35 1.61
C GLU A 12 4.68 -6.03 1.75
N SER A 13 4.57 -5.14 0.75
CA SER A 13 5.19 -3.82 0.81
C SER A 13 4.66 -3.00 1.98
N LEU A 14 3.34 -2.99 2.18
CA LEU A 14 2.70 -2.27 3.28
C LEU A 14 3.13 -2.83 4.64
N GLY A 15 3.09 -4.16 4.80
CA GLY A 15 3.50 -4.82 6.03
C GLY A 15 4.95 -4.50 6.41
N ASN A 16 5.85 -4.48 5.43
CA ASN A 16 7.24 -4.08 5.64
C ASN A 16 7.37 -2.61 6.07
N ALA A 17 6.64 -1.70 5.42
CA ALA A 17 6.68 -0.28 5.76
C ALA A 17 6.14 0.00 7.18
N LEU A 18 5.04 -0.64 7.57
CA LEU A 18 4.50 -0.54 8.93
C LEU A 18 5.47 -1.13 9.96
N LYS A 19 6.09 -2.27 9.65
CA LYS A 19 7.09 -2.88 10.52
C LYS A 19 8.28 -1.94 10.75
N GLN A 20 8.73 -1.27 9.70
CA GLN A 20 9.82 -0.31 9.79
C GLN A 20 9.44 0.85 10.72
N GLN A 21 8.25 1.43 10.58
CA GLN A 21 7.80 2.50 11.47
C GLN A 21 7.71 2.06 12.94
N LEU A 22 7.18 0.87 13.21
CA LEU A 22 7.11 0.33 14.57
C LEU A 22 8.52 0.18 15.18
N VAL A 23 9.48 -0.32 14.41
CA VAL A 23 10.87 -0.47 14.85
C VAL A 23 11.54 0.89 15.09
N GLU A 24 11.34 1.85 14.20
CA GLU A 24 11.90 3.21 14.30
C GLU A 24 11.36 3.97 15.53
N GLN A 25 10.12 3.69 15.94
CA GLN A 25 9.48 4.27 17.12
C GLN A 25 9.64 3.40 18.38
N GLU A 26 10.40 2.30 18.31
CA GLU A 26 10.60 1.34 19.40
C GLU A 26 9.28 0.75 19.96
N ILE A 27 8.24 0.64 19.13
CA ILE A 27 6.91 0.14 19.52
C ILE A 27 6.85 -1.39 19.35
N PRO A 28 6.60 -2.16 20.43
CA PRO A 28 6.41 -3.60 20.36
C PRO A 28 5.11 -3.99 19.64
N GLN A 29 5.18 -5.05 18.82
CA GLN A 29 4.01 -5.54 18.05
C GLN A 29 2.82 -5.97 18.92
N ASN A 30 3.07 -6.35 20.17
CA ASN A 30 2.06 -6.80 21.12
C ASN A 30 1.40 -5.65 21.90
N GLU A 31 1.73 -4.39 21.59
CA GLU A 31 1.16 -3.20 22.23
C GLU A 31 0.16 -2.47 21.34
N ILE A 32 -0.08 -2.97 20.12
CA ILE A 32 -1.04 -2.39 19.18
C ILE A 32 -2.47 -2.62 19.70
N SER A 33 -3.14 -1.53 20.03
CA SER A 33 -4.49 -1.52 20.61
C SER A 33 -5.36 -0.42 20.01
N TYR A 34 -6.67 -0.56 20.18
CA TYR A 34 -7.66 0.46 19.85
C TYR A 34 -8.66 0.61 20.99
N TYR A 35 -9.31 1.76 21.06
CA TYR A 35 -10.42 1.99 21.99
C TYR A 35 -11.74 1.57 21.36
N PHE A 36 -12.53 0.78 22.09
CA PHE A 36 -13.88 0.41 21.72
C PHE A 36 -14.77 0.37 22.95
N ASP A 37 -15.82 1.20 22.97
CA ASP A 37 -16.80 1.26 24.07
C ASP A 37 -16.13 1.46 25.44
N ASP A 38 -15.25 2.46 25.53
CA ASP A 38 -14.42 2.81 26.70
C ASP A 38 -13.46 1.69 27.19
N GLU A 39 -13.31 0.61 26.43
CA GLU A 39 -12.36 -0.46 26.70
C GLU A 39 -11.18 -0.46 25.72
N VAL A 40 -9.98 -0.70 26.24
CA VAL A 40 -8.78 -0.94 25.43
C VAL A 40 -8.79 -2.37 24.93
N ARG A 41 -8.81 -2.54 23.61
CA ARG A 41 -8.75 -3.85 22.95
C ARG A 41 -7.42 -4.02 22.23
N LEU A 42 -6.68 -5.07 22.60
CA LEU A 42 -5.42 -5.43 21.95
C LEU A 42 -5.69 -6.22 20.66
N ILE A 43 -4.99 -5.85 19.59
CA ILE A 43 -4.86 -6.72 18.43
C ILE A 43 -3.86 -7.81 18.79
N SER A 44 -4.24 -9.08 18.61
CA SER A 44 -3.35 -10.18 18.99
C SER A 44 -2.01 -10.11 18.25
N ALA A 45 -0.90 -10.28 18.98
CA ALA A 45 0.45 -10.24 18.40
C ALA A 45 0.64 -11.20 17.20
N PRO A 46 0.05 -12.41 17.17
CA PRO A 46 0.08 -13.25 15.97
C PRO A 46 -0.62 -12.62 14.76
N ALA A 47 -1.73 -11.90 14.96
CA ALA A 47 -2.43 -11.22 13.87
C ALA A 47 -1.58 -10.07 13.30
N ILE A 48 -1.02 -9.22 14.16
CA ILE A 48 -0.07 -8.17 13.78
C ILE A 48 1.13 -8.78 13.04
N SER A 49 1.72 -9.85 13.57
CA SER A 49 2.86 -10.51 12.92
C SER A 49 2.55 -10.98 11.49
N GLN A 50 1.34 -11.49 11.23
CA GLN A 50 0.94 -11.90 9.88
C GLN A 50 0.66 -10.69 8.97
N ILE A 51 0.09 -9.61 9.49
CA ILE A 51 -0.12 -8.35 8.77
C ILE A 51 1.22 -7.75 8.34
N LEU A 52 2.18 -7.65 9.26
CA LEU A 52 3.51 -7.10 8.99
C LEU A 52 4.33 -7.97 8.00
N LYS A 53 3.93 -9.24 7.82
CA LYS A 53 4.49 -10.12 6.79
C LYS A 53 3.73 -10.05 5.46
N GLY A 54 2.70 -9.22 5.35
CA GLY A 54 1.81 -9.14 4.18
C GLY A 54 0.90 -10.35 3.98
N LYS A 55 0.83 -11.27 4.95
CA LYS A 55 0.11 -12.55 4.84
C LYS A 55 -1.34 -12.49 5.29
N ARG A 56 -1.76 -11.36 5.86
CA ARG A 56 -3.12 -11.15 6.39
C ARG A 56 -3.62 -9.77 6.02
N ASN A 57 -4.93 -9.69 5.78
CA ASN A 57 -5.64 -8.42 5.61
C ASN A 57 -5.51 -7.54 6.86
N ILE A 58 -5.44 -6.23 6.67
CA ILE A 58 -5.65 -5.25 7.74
C ILE A 58 -7.15 -4.98 7.80
N SER A 59 -7.79 -5.25 8.95
CA SER A 59 -9.20 -4.93 9.17
C SER A 59 -9.37 -3.48 9.61
N LEU A 60 -10.59 -2.95 9.56
CA LEU A 60 -10.92 -1.60 10.03
C LEU A 60 -10.38 -1.33 11.44
N ASP A 61 -10.73 -2.18 12.42
CA ASP A 61 -10.23 -2.05 13.80
C ASP A 61 -8.70 -2.03 13.89
N THR A 62 -8.02 -2.76 13.01
CA THR A 62 -6.54 -2.78 13.01
C THR A 62 -5.97 -1.54 12.34
N VAL A 63 -6.66 -0.96 11.35
CA VAL A 63 -6.28 0.31 10.75
C VAL A 63 -6.35 1.41 11.80
N ASP A 64 -7.45 1.49 12.54
CA ASP A 64 -7.65 2.47 13.61
C ASP A 64 -6.58 2.30 14.70
N ALA A 65 -6.35 1.06 15.15
CA ALA A 65 -5.30 0.73 16.11
C ALA A 65 -3.90 1.18 15.64
N LEU A 66 -3.56 0.91 14.38
CA LEU A 66 -2.27 1.29 13.79
C LEU A 66 -2.14 2.80 13.63
N GLN A 67 -3.20 3.48 13.21
CA GLN A 67 -3.21 4.93 13.06
C GLN A 67 -2.92 5.61 14.39
N GLU A 68 -3.63 5.21 15.45
CA GLU A 68 -3.44 5.76 16.80
C GLU A 68 -2.05 5.42 17.34
N THR A 69 -1.65 4.15 17.27
CA THR A 69 -0.36 3.66 17.82
C THR A 69 0.82 4.38 17.18
N LEU A 70 0.79 4.60 15.87
CA LEU A 70 1.87 5.27 15.12
C LEU A 70 1.72 6.80 15.08
N SER A 71 0.70 7.35 15.76
CA SER A 71 0.36 8.78 15.76
C SER A 71 0.23 9.37 14.34
N LEU A 72 -0.41 8.62 13.45
CA LEU A 72 -0.56 8.99 12.03
C LEU A 72 -1.69 10.01 11.84
N PRO A 73 -1.52 10.99 10.93
CA PRO A 73 -2.45 12.11 10.79
C PRO A 73 -3.83 11.72 10.26
N ASN A 74 -3.92 10.63 9.50
CA ASN A 74 -5.17 10.12 8.92
C ASN A 74 -5.05 8.64 8.56
N VAL A 75 -6.19 8.04 8.21
CA VAL A 75 -6.30 6.63 7.80
C VAL A 75 -5.46 6.34 6.57
N LYS A 76 -5.42 7.25 5.59
CA LYS A 76 -4.60 7.08 4.38
C LYS A 76 -3.12 6.88 4.72
N SER A 77 -2.58 7.54 5.74
CA SER A 77 -1.19 7.34 6.17
C SER A 77 -0.90 5.95 6.70
N VAL A 78 -1.91 5.16 7.09
CA VAL A 78 -1.72 3.72 7.39
C VAL A 78 -1.51 2.97 6.08
N PHE A 79 -2.36 3.18 5.07
CA PHE A 79 -2.35 2.44 3.81
C PHE A 79 -1.26 2.90 2.82
N PHE A 80 -0.88 4.16 2.89
CA PHE A 80 0.15 4.82 2.10
C PHE A 80 1.04 5.66 3.03
N PRO A 81 1.98 5.03 3.75
CA PRO A 81 2.85 5.66 4.74
C PRO A 81 3.45 7.00 4.34
N ASN A 82 3.96 7.10 3.11
CA ASN A 82 4.63 8.28 2.58
C ASN A 82 4.82 8.15 1.06
N LEU A 83 5.31 9.22 0.41
CA LEU A 83 5.59 9.20 -1.02
C LEU A 83 6.68 8.20 -1.40
N HIS A 84 7.68 7.97 -0.54
CA HIS A 84 8.72 6.98 -0.82
C HIS A 84 8.15 5.56 -0.96
N PHE A 85 7.18 5.19 -0.11
CA PHE A 85 6.42 3.95 -0.25
C PHE A 85 5.70 3.89 -1.61
N CYS A 86 5.06 4.97 -2.04
CA CYS A 86 4.41 5.04 -3.35
C CYS A 86 5.41 4.89 -4.50
N GLU A 87 6.60 5.48 -4.42
CA GLU A 87 7.67 5.30 -5.42
C GLU A 87 8.10 3.83 -5.54
N LEU A 88 8.35 3.17 -4.41
CA LEU A 88 8.66 1.74 -4.39
C LEU A 88 7.53 0.91 -4.99
N LEU A 89 6.27 1.22 -4.65
CA LEU A 89 5.11 0.53 -5.19
C LEU A 89 4.99 0.71 -6.71
N ILE A 90 5.27 1.89 -7.24
CA ILE A 90 5.28 2.14 -8.70
C ILE A 90 6.35 1.31 -9.41
N ILE A 91 7.55 1.19 -8.82
CA ILE A 91 8.61 0.32 -9.36
C ILE A 91 8.14 -1.14 -9.40
N GLN A 92 7.60 -1.63 -8.28
CA GLN A 92 7.14 -3.01 -8.17
C GLN A 92 5.97 -3.31 -9.11
N LEU A 93 5.01 -2.40 -9.25
CA LEU A 93 3.91 -2.52 -10.21
C LEU A 93 4.41 -2.51 -11.65
N THR A 94 5.40 -1.67 -11.98
CA THR A 94 6.06 -1.64 -13.29
C THR A 94 6.69 -2.98 -13.62
N GLU A 95 7.46 -3.55 -12.69
CA GLU A 95 8.09 -4.87 -12.85
C GLU A 95 7.05 -5.99 -13.00
N LEU A 96 5.98 -5.94 -12.23
CA LEU A 96 4.88 -6.88 -12.34
C LEU A 96 4.19 -6.79 -13.71
N ILE A 97 3.93 -5.59 -14.23
CA ILE A 97 3.36 -5.40 -15.56
C ILE A 97 4.32 -5.93 -16.64
N LEU A 98 5.62 -5.64 -16.54
CA LEU A 98 6.64 -6.14 -17.47
C LEU A 98 6.72 -7.67 -17.50
N THR A 99 6.43 -8.34 -16.39
CA THR A 99 6.50 -9.80 -16.25
C THR A 99 5.17 -10.50 -16.55
N ASP A 100 4.05 -9.96 -16.07
CA ASP A 100 2.74 -10.61 -16.02
C ASP A 100 1.61 -9.84 -16.73
N GLY A 101 1.88 -8.63 -17.21
CA GLY A 101 0.92 -7.84 -17.98
C GLY A 101 0.59 -8.41 -19.37
N PHE A 102 -0.43 -7.82 -20.00
CA PHE A 102 -0.77 -8.10 -21.39
C PHE A 102 0.35 -7.66 -22.34
N SER A 103 0.45 -8.28 -23.52
CA SER A 103 1.54 -8.02 -24.48
C SER A 103 1.66 -6.55 -24.86
N SER A 104 0.53 -5.88 -25.15
CA SER A 104 0.50 -4.45 -25.50
C SER A 104 0.97 -3.56 -24.35
N THR A 105 0.51 -3.83 -23.12
CA THR A 105 0.92 -3.07 -21.93
C THR A 105 2.41 -3.29 -21.62
N LYS A 106 2.90 -4.53 -21.76
CA LYS A 106 4.32 -4.85 -21.61
C LYS A 106 5.18 -4.05 -22.59
N GLN A 107 4.81 -4.05 -23.87
CA GLN A 107 5.53 -3.31 -24.90
C GLN A 107 5.58 -1.82 -24.56
N LEU A 108 4.44 -1.22 -24.20
CA LEU A 108 4.38 0.18 -23.76
C LEU A 108 5.34 0.46 -22.60
N PHE A 109 5.30 -0.36 -21.55
CA PHE A 109 6.13 -0.17 -20.36
C PHE A 109 7.62 -0.39 -20.65
N GLN A 110 7.96 -1.27 -21.59
CA GLN A 110 9.34 -1.45 -22.06
C GLN A 110 9.85 -0.20 -22.79
N GLU A 111 9.05 0.31 -23.73
CA GLU A 111 9.35 1.52 -24.50
C GLU A 111 9.49 2.76 -23.59
N LYS A 112 8.63 2.87 -22.57
CA LYS A 112 8.58 4.01 -21.65
C LYS A 112 9.43 3.83 -20.39
N LYS A 113 10.20 2.75 -20.24
CA LYS A 113 10.95 2.42 -19.01
C LYS A 113 11.79 3.58 -18.47
N LYS A 114 12.53 4.27 -19.34
CA LYS A 114 13.35 5.42 -18.95
C LYS A 114 12.48 6.61 -18.50
N GLY A 115 11.38 6.86 -19.20
CA GLY A 115 10.40 7.90 -18.85
C GLY A 115 9.77 7.64 -17.49
N ILE A 116 9.41 6.38 -17.18
CA ILE A 116 8.88 5.98 -15.87
C ILE A 116 9.91 6.29 -14.77
N GLN A 117 11.18 5.93 -14.96
CA GLN A 117 12.24 6.21 -13.99
C GLN A 117 12.44 7.72 -13.77
N GLN A 118 12.41 8.51 -14.84
CA GLN A 118 12.58 9.96 -14.77
C GLN A 118 11.39 10.69 -14.12
N ASN A 119 10.18 10.09 -14.19
CA ASN A 119 8.94 10.68 -13.68
C ASN A 119 8.40 9.92 -12.46
N LEU A 120 9.24 9.13 -11.77
CA LEU A 120 8.83 8.26 -10.68
C LEU A 120 8.09 9.01 -9.57
N SER A 121 8.61 10.16 -9.15
CA SER A 121 8.00 10.98 -8.09
C SER A 121 6.64 11.54 -8.50
N THR A 122 6.47 11.94 -9.77
CA THR A 122 5.19 12.39 -10.33
C THR A 122 4.16 11.26 -10.34
N LEU A 123 4.56 10.06 -10.78
CA LEU A 123 3.70 8.87 -10.80
C LEU A 123 3.30 8.44 -9.38
N ALA A 124 4.24 8.47 -8.44
CA ALA A 124 3.99 8.18 -7.02
C ALA A 124 3.03 9.20 -6.40
N THR A 125 3.18 10.48 -6.74
CA THR A 125 2.27 11.54 -6.32
C THR A 125 0.87 11.34 -6.89
N ALA A 126 0.76 10.92 -8.15
CA ALA A 126 -0.53 10.60 -8.77
C ALA A 126 -1.23 9.43 -8.06
N LEU A 127 -0.49 8.35 -7.74
CA LEU A 127 -1.01 7.24 -6.94
C LEU A 127 -1.45 7.71 -5.55
N TYR A 128 -0.60 8.48 -4.86
CA TYR A 128 -0.92 8.98 -3.53
C TYR A 128 -2.17 9.85 -3.55
N ASN A 129 -2.33 10.72 -4.54
CA ASN A 129 -3.47 11.64 -4.65
C ASN A 129 -4.76 10.97 -5.14
N PHE A 130 -4.68 9.78 -5.74
CA PHE A 130 -5.86 9.00 -6.10
C PHE A 130 -6.68 8.62 -4.86
N PHE A 131 -6.01 8.34 -3.73
CA PHE A 131 -6.67 8.05 -2.46
C PHE A 131 -6.86 9.33 -1.63
N PRO A 132 -8.08 9.64 -1.16
CA PRO A 132 -8.30 10.75 -0.23
C PRO A 132 -7.75 10.42 1.16
N ASP A 133 -7.58 11.43 2.02
CA ASP A 133 -7.05 11.25 3.39
C ASP A 133 -7.89 10.27 4.24
N PHE A 134 -9.18 10.17 3.93
CA PHE A 134 -10.13 9.22 4.49
C PHE A 134 -10.70 8.37 3.35
N PRO A 135 -9.99 7.30 2.94
CA PRO A 135 -10.45 6.40 1.89
C PRO A 135 -11.75 5.70 2.30
N LYS A 136 -12.57 5.31 1.32
CA LYS A 136 -13.79 4.54 1.57
C LYS A 136 -13.48 3.07 1.88
N GLU A 137 -12.30 2.63 1.46
CA GLU A 137 -11.75 1.32 1.70
C GLU A 137 -11.37 1.18 3.17
N GLU A 138 -11.91 0.16 3.81
CA GLU A 138 -11.74 -0.11 5.25
C GLU A 138 -10.61 -1.11 5.49
N THR A 139 -10.09 -1.73 4.43
CA THR A 139 -9.14 -2.85 4.54
C THR A 139 -8.05 -2.79 3.49
N SER A 140 -6.89 -3.39 3.79
CA SER A 140 -5.77 -3.44 2.84
C SER A 140 -6.12 -4.23 1.58
N TYR A 141 -7.04 -5.20 1.66
CA TYR A 141 -7.52 -5.92 0.48
C TYR A 141 -8.43 -5.08 -0.42
N GLN A 142 -9.25 -4.19 0.15
CA GLN A 142 -10.03 -3.23 -0.64
C GLN A 142 -9.12 -2.19 -1.28
N ILE A 143 -8.13 -1.66 -0.55
CA ILE A 143 -7.12 -0.76 -1.15
C ILE A 143 -6.39 -1.44 -2.31
N ALA A 144 -5.97 -2.71 -2.14
CA ALA A 144 -5.37 -3.48 -3.22
C ALA A 144 -6.29 -3.60 -4.45
N ASP A 145 -7.59 -3.77 -4.25
CA ASP A 145 -8.57 -3.84 -5.33
C ASP A 145 -8.71 -2.47 -6.03
N SER A 146 -8.72 -1.35 -5.29
CA SER A 146 -8.72 0.01 -5.86
C SER A 146 -7.42 0.34 -6.59
N ILE A 147 -6.26 -0.19 -6.16
CA ILE A 147 -5.01 -0.10 -6.92
C ILE A 147 -5.15 -0.81 -8.28
N VAL A 148 -5.83 -1.96 -8.34
CA VAL A 148 -6.09 -2.64 -9.64
C VAL A 148 -6.92 -1.76 -10.57
N GLU A 149 -7.91 -1.05 -10.05
CA GLU A 149 -8.71 -0.10 -10.84
C GLU A 149 -7.86 1.08 -11.31
N TRP A 150 -7.04 1.65 -10.41
CA TRP A 150 -6.11 2.74 -10.72
C TRP A 150 -5.05 2.37 -11.76
N LEU A 151 -4.75 1.09 -11.98
CA LEU A 151 -3.80 0.69 -13.03
C LEU A 151 -4.21 1.16 -14.43
N ILE A 152 -5.49 1.40 -14.69
CA ILE A 152 -5.95 1.99 -15.96
C ILE A 152 -5.37 3.39 -16.11
N ASP A 153 -5.47 4.21 -15.06
CA ASP A 153 -4.89 5.56 -15.03
C ASP A 153 -3.37 5.50 -15.07
N PHE A 154 -2.75 4.53 -14.39
CA PHE A 154 -1.30 4.35 -14.45
C PHE A 154 -0.81 4.07 -15.87
N VAL A 155 -1.49 3.18 -16.60
CA VAL A 155 -1.17 2.89 -18.01
C VAL A 155 -1.35 4.14 -18.88
N ALA A 156 -2.41 4.92 -18.65
CA ALA A 156 -2.66 6.17 -19.37
C ALA A 156 -1.56 7.22 -19.09
N LEU A 157 -1.13 7.37 -17.84
CA LEU A 157 -0.02 8.24 -17.45
C LEU A 157 1.28 7.82 -18.12
N VAL A 158 1.61 6.52 -18.12
CA VAL A 158 2.80 5.99 -18.78
C VAL A 158 2.78 6.23 -20.29
N ALA A 159 1.60 6.14 -20.93
CA ALA A 159 1.46 6.41 -22.36
C ALA A 159 1.78 7.87 -22.74
N GLN A 160 1.65 8.80 -21.79
CA GLN A 160 1.91 10.23 -21.98
C GLN A 160 3.36 10.65 -21.71
N LEU A 161 4.19 9.78 -21.13
CA LEU A 161 5.63 10.03 -20.89
C LEU A 161 6.44 10.02 -22.19
#